data_AF-A0A961DKT7-F1
#
_entry.id   AF-A0A961DKT7-F1
#
_cell.length_a   1.000
_cell.length_b   1.000
_cell.length_c   1.000
_cell.angle_alpha   90.00
_cell.angle_beta   90.00
_cell.angle_gamma   90.00
#
_symmetry.space_group_name_H-M   'P 1'
#
loop_
_entity.id
_entity.type
_entity.pdbx_description
1 polymer ?
#
loop_
_entity_poly.entity_id
_entity_poly.type
_entity_poly.pdbx_seq_one_letter_code
_entity_poly.pdbx_strand_id
1 'polypeptide(L)'
;VQGRPPEPILIRNPVEALVGRGAREFEAGDLEADAKTLLRARGLAPEDPKPRAWLAIVSMEQGFFRAAEDHVRDALRLDERCLLALEYQGFLLYRRERLEAALESWQKCLEIDPARQARLANVMTKVERELRVEATMRMVRSSHFRCKFSDEEDREIAKLLLDWLEEAWSSLGQIYRVYPRHPVTIILYRDREFSLATGAHSWVAGLFDGKIRVPVRNFAQRRREIRDTLFHEYTHFLITRLTKDCPVWLNEGLAQIGEGREIREVKAFLRNHAQAGTLVPLAQLSGSFADIGEGEAARLAYAESLSFCHYLEETLGIHRLVALLHALTPGTDPEVVFRQVLRRSLSQFEEAWVKQL
;
A
#
# COMPACT_ATOMS: atom_id res chain seq x y z
N VAL A 1 -30.33 15.14 -60.58
CA VAL A 1 -30.36 14.61 -59.21
C VAL A 1 -28.92 14.44 -58.75
N GLN A 2 -28.38 15.44 -58.05
CA GLN A 2 -27.00 15.44 -57.55
C GLN A 2 -26.93 14.61 -56.27
N GLY A 3 -25.99 13.66 -56.21
CA GLY A 3 -25.77 12.80 -55.06
C GLY A 3 -25.20 13.57 -53.87
N ARG A 4 -25.80 13.39 -52.69
CA ARG A 4 -25.23 13.83 -51.42
C ARG A 4 -23.88 13.12 -51.21
N PRO A 5 -22.82 13.83 -50.77
CA PRO A 5 -21.62 13.15 -50.30
C PRO A 5 -21.96 12.32 -49.05
N PRO A 6 -21.31 11.15 -48.85
CA PRO A 6 -21.51 10.39 -47.63
C PRO A 6 -21.05 11.23 -46.43
N GLU A 7 -21.86 11.24 -45.37
CA GLU A 7 -21.50 11.86 -44.10
C GLU A 7 -20.16 11.26 -43.60
N PRO A 8 -19.27 12.08 -43.01
CA PRO A 8 -18.01 11.58 -42.49
C PRO A 8 -18.31 10.56 -41.39
N ILE A 9 -17.95 9.31 -41.66
CA ILE A 9 -17.86 8.26 -40.64
C ILE A 9 -16.96 8.82 -39.55
N LEU A 10 -17.50 9.02 -38.34
CA LEU A 10 -16.72 9.29 -37.14
C LEU A 10 -15.76 8.12 -36.93
N ILE A 11 -14.58 8.19 -37.55
CA ILE A 11 -13.46 7.32 -37.19
C ILE A 11 -13.08 7.74 -35.78
N ARG A 12 -13.64 7.06 -34.77
CA ARG A 12 -13.07 7.08 -33.42
C ARG A 12 -11.57 6.86 -33.60
N ASN A 13 -10.77 7.85 -33.21
CA ASN A 13 -9.32 7.79 -33.34
C ASN A 13 -8.86 6.44 -32.75
N PRO A 14 -8.29 5.52 -33.57
CA PRO A 14 -7.99 4.17 -33.12
C PRO A 14 -7.04 4.16 -31.91
N VAL A 15 -6.21 5.20 -31.77
CA VAL A 15 -5.36 5.39 -30.59
C VAL A 15 -6.18 5.74 -29.35
N GLU A 16 -7.15 6.65 -29.45
CA GLU A 16 -8.04 6.98 -28.33
C GLU A 16 -8.89 5.78 -27.90
N ALA A 17 -9.36 4.97 -28.86
CA ALA A 17 -10.09 3.75 -28.56
C ALA A 17 -9.22 2.72 -27.82
N LEU A 18 -7.95 2.58 -28.20
CA LEU A 18 -6.99 1.70 -27.53
C LEU A 18 -6.60 2.23 -26.16
N VAL A 19 -6.35 3.53 -26.01
CA VAL A 19 -6.08 4.16 -24.71
C VAL A 19 -7.27 3.99 -23.77
N GLY A 20 -8.49 4.24 -24.25
CA GLY A 20 -9.70 4.02 -23.45
C GLY A 20 -9.95 2.56 -23.12
N ARG A 21 -9.49 1.61 -23.95
CA ARG A 21 -9.51 0.18 -23.63
C ARG A 21 -8.49 -0.17 -22.55
N GLY A 22 -7.25 0.30 -22.69
CA GLY A 22 -6.20 0.11 -21.70
C GLY A 22 -6.63 0.62 -20.33
N ALA A 23 -7.20 1.82 -20.27
CA ALA A 23 -7.74 2.38 -19.02
C ALA A 23 -8.81 1.48 -18.35
N ARG A 24 -9.67 0.81 -19.13
CA ARG A 24 -10.64 -0.16 -18.56
C ARG A 24 -9.98 -1.46 -18.11
N GLU A 25 -8.97 -1.94 -18.85
CA GLU A 25 -8.17 -3.11 -18.47
C GLU A 25 -7.41 -2.83 -17.15
N PHE A 26 -6.88 -1.62 -16.99
CA PHE A 26 -6.29 -1.11 -15.76
C PHE A 26 -7.28 -1.12 -14.59
N GLU A 27 -8.48 -0.54 -14.79
CA GLU A 27 -9.55 -0.50 -13.79
C GLU A 27 -10.01 -1.91 -13.39
N ALA A 28 -9.98 -2.85 -14.33
CA ALA A 28 -10.27 -4.26 -14.07
C ALA A 28 -9.11 -5.03 -13.42
N GLY A 29 -7.94 -4.40 -13.23
CA GLY A 29 -6.75 -5.01 -12.65
C GLY A 29 -5.92 -5.88 -13.60
N ASP A 30 -6.28 -5.98 -14.88
CA ASP A 30 -5.53 -6.73 -15.90
C ASP A 30 -4.41 -5.87 -16.49
N LEU A 31 -3.36 -5.67 -15.68
CA LEU A 31 -2.22 -4.82 -16.02
C LEU A 31 -1.40 -5.37 -17.21
N GLU A 32 -1.45 -6.68 -17.48
CA GLU A 32 -0.75 -7.28 -18.62
C GLU A 32 -1.49 -6.99 -19.93
N ALA A 33 -2.81 -7.19 -19.95
CA ALA A 33 -3.64 -6.82 -21.11
C ALA A 33 -3.53 -5.32 -21.40
N ASP A 34 -3.60 -4.48 -20.37
CA ASP A 34 -3.46 -3.03 -20.50
C ASP A 34 -2.11 -2.66 -21.12
N ALA A 35 -0.99 -3.15 -20.57
CA ALA A 35 0.34 -2.89 -21.12
C ALA A 35 0.42 -3.27 -22.62
N LYS A 36 -0.11 -4.42 -23.00
CA LYS A 36 -0.13 -4.89 -24.39
C LYS A 36 -0.98 -3.96 -25.29
N THR A 37 -2.15 -3.54 -24.82
CA THR A 37 -3.03 -2.62 -25.52
C THR A 37 -2.36 -1.25 -25.72
N LEU A 38 -1.71 -0.71 -24.70
CA LEU A 38 -1.02 0.58 -24.76
C LEU A 38 0.24 0.54 -25.62
N LEU A 39 0.99 -0.56 -25.62
CA LEU A 39 2.13 -0.75 -26.53
C LEU A 39 1.69 -0.70 -28.00
N ARG A 40 0.51 -1.25 -28.32
CA ARG A 40 -0.09 -1.14 -29.65
C ARG A 40 -0.51 0.31 -29.96
N ALA A 41 -1.14 1.00 -29.01
CA ALA A 41 -1.52 2.41 -29.17
C ALA A 41 -0.30 3.30 -29.46
N ARG A 42 0.79 3.10 -28.71
CA ARG A 42 2.08 3.77 -28.92
C ARG A 42 2.67 3.51 -30.31
N GLY A 43 2.54 2.29 -30.83
CA GLY A 43 3.01 1.94 -32.17
C GLY A 43 2.22 2.64 -33.29
N LEU A 44 0.92 2.88 -33.08
CA LEU A 44 0.06 3.56 -34.05
C LEU A 44 0.19 5.09 -34.02
N ALA A 45 0.52 5.68 -32.86
CA ALA A 45 0.84 7.10 -32.74
C ALA A 45 2.12 7.31 -31.90
N PRO A 46 3.31 7.17 -32.52
CA PRO A 46 4.58 7.36 -31.83
C PRO A 46 4.79 8.77 -31.27
N GLU A 47 4.10 9.78 -31.83
CA GLU A 47 4.19 11.18 -31.38
C GLU A 47 3.11 11.54 -30.34
N ASP A 48 2.14 10.66 -30.06
CA ASP A 48 1.13 10.91 -29.02
C ASP A 48 1.74 10.61 -27.63
N PRO A 49 1.73 11.58 -26.70
CA PRO A 49 2.22 11.38 -25.34
C PRO A 49 1.31 10.46 -24.51
N LYS A 50 0.01 10.36 -24.81
CA LYS A 50 -0.98 9.67 -23.96
C LYS A 50 -0.68 8.18 -23.77
N PRO A 51 -0.38 7.37 -24.80
CA PRO A 51 -0.04 5.96 -24.60
C PRO A 51 1.18 5.76 -23.68
N ARG A 52 2.18 6.66 -23.76
CA ARG A 52 3.36 6.61 -22.89
C ARG A 52 3.02 7.00 -21.46
N ALA A 53 2.23 8.06 -21.28
CA ALA A 53 1.75 8.45 -19.96
C ALA A 53 1.00 7.30 -19.28
N TRP A 54 0.11 6.59 -20.00
CA TRP A 54 -0.56 5.41 -19.47
C TRP A 54 0.38 4.24 -19.19
N LEU A 55 1.35 3.96 -20.07
CA LEU A 55 2.37 2.93 -19.81
C LEU A 55 3.18 3.21 -18.54
N ALA A 56 3.39 4.49 -18.21
CA ALA A 56 4.02 4.86 -16.95
C ALA A 56 3.18 4.42 -15.75
N ILE A 57 1.87 4.65 -15.78
CA ILE A 57 0.93 4.27 -14.72
C ILE A 57 0.97 2.75 -14.51
N VAL A 58 0.83 1.98 -15.60
CA VAL A 58 0.87 0.51 -15.54
C VAL A 58 2.19 0.03 -14.97
N SER A 59 3.30 0.60 -15.43
CA SER A 59 4.64 0.26 -14.93
C SER A 59 4.79 0.60 -13.44
N MET A 60 4.20 1.69 -12.96
CA MET A 60 4.20 2.05 -11.53
C MET A 60 3.42 1.05 -10.69
N GLU A 61 2.24 0.63 -11.15
CA GLU A 61 1.41 -0.35 -10.46
C GLU A 61 2.05 -1.73 -10.43
N GLN A 62 2.77 -2.12 -11.48
CA GLN A 62 3.57 -3.34 -11.52
C GLN A 62 4.89 -3.23 -10.72
N GLY A 63 5.22 -2.06 -10.16
CA GLY A 63 6.45 -1.83 -9.41
C GLY A 63 7.72 -1.65 -10.28
N PHE A 64 7.56 -1.51 -11.59
CA PHE A 64 8.64 -1.22 -12.55
C PHE A 64 8.95 0.29 -12.60
N PHE A 65 9.40 0.87 -11.48
CA PHE A 65 9.60 2.33 -11.37
C PHE A 65 10.60 2.92 -12.37
N ARG A 66 11.62 2.17 -12.81
CA ARG A 66 12.55 2.65 -13.86
C ARG A 66 11.84 2.79 -15.21
N ALA A 67 11.09 1.76 -15.61
CA ALA A 67 10.30 1.80 -16.84
C ALA A 67 9.25 2.92 -16.79
N ALA A 68 8.60 3.09 -15.62
CA ALA A 68 7.69 4.21 -15.41
C ALA A 68 8.36 5.57 -15.60
N GLU A 69 9.57 5.75 -15.07
CA GLU A 69 10.35 6.99 -15.22
C GLU A 69 10.69 7.27 -16.69
N ASP A 70 11.10 6.25 -17.43
CA ASP A 70 11.39 6.38 -18.86
C ASP A 70 10.13 6.74 -19.65
N HIS A 71 8.99 6.11 -19.34
CA HIS A 71 7.70 6.42 -19.97
C HIS A 71 7.21 7.84 -19.67
N VAL A 72 7.30 8.30 -18.42
CA VAL A 72 6.98 9.68 -18.04
C VAL A 72 7.89 10.65 -18.78
N ARG A 73 9.21 10.39 -18.78
CA ARG A 73 10.20 11.26 -19.43
C ARG A 73 9.94 11.39 -20.92
N ASP A 74 9.64 10.28 -21.60
CA ASP A 74 9.34 10.31 -23.03
C ASP A 74 8.01 10.99 -23.33
N ALA A 75 6.97 10.80 -22.50
CA ALA A 75 5.71 11.51 -22.66
C ALA A 75 5.88 13.03 -22.54
N LEU A 76 6.64 13.50 -21.53
CA LEU A 76 6.94 14.91 -21.32
C LEU A 76 7.89 15.50 -22.36
N ARG A 77 8.69 14.67 -23.04
CA ARG A 77 9.49 15.11 -24.19
C ARG A 77 8.62 15.41 -25.41
N LEU A 78 7.56 14.64 -25.62
CA LEU A 78 6.61 14.83 -26.72
C LEU A 78 5.68 16.01 -26.44
N ASP A 79 5.21 16.13 -25.20
CA ASP A 79 4.36 17.21 -24.76
C ASP A 79 4.65 17.52 -23.28
N GLU A 80 5.35 18.63 -23.04
CA GLU A 80 5.68 19.10 -21.69
C GLU A 80 4.43 19.46 -20.86
N ARG A 81 3.28 19.66 -21.53
CA ARG A 81 1.98 19.99 -20.93
C ARG A 81 1.08 18.76 -20.81
N CYS A 82 1.60 17.55 -21.05
CA CYS A 82 0.85 16.32 -20.90
C CYS A 82 0.43 16.13 -19.43
N LEU A 83 -0.82 16.50 -19.11
CA LEU A 83 -1.37 16.49 -17.76
C LEU A 83 -1.18 15.16 -17.04
N LEU A 84 -1.44 14.05 -17.75
CA LEU A 84 -1.31 12.71 -17.18
C LEU A 84 0.16 12.38 -16.85
N ALA A 85 1.10 12.78 -17.70
CA ALA A 85 2.52 12.54 -17.46
C ALA A 85 3.04 13.39 -16.29
N LEU A 86 2.65 14.66 -16.19
CA LEU A 86 3.01 15.55 -15.06
C LEU A 86 2.46 15.02 -13.73
N GLU A 87 1.20 14.58 -13.72
CA GLU A 87 0.56 14.05 -12.53
C GLU A 87 1.29 12.80 -12.00
N TYR A 88 1.56 11.83 -12.89
CA TYR A 88 2.25 10.59 -12.52
C TYR A 88 3.75 10.74 -12.34
N GLN A 89 4.36 11.79 -12.93
CA GLN A 89 5.71 12.21 -12.56
C GLN A 89 5.77 12.56 -11.08
N GLY A 90 4.81 13.36 -10.58
CA GLY A 90 4.73 13.72 -9.18
C GLY A 90 4.60 12.49 -8.27
N PHE A 91 3.69 11.56 -8.59
CA PHE A 91 3.55 10.31 -7.82
C PHE A 91 4.81 9.44 -7.83
N LEU A 92 5.50 9.36 -8.97
CA LEU A 92 6.74 8.60 -9.10
C LEU A 92 7.87 9.23 -8.29
N LEU A 93 8.02 10.56 -8.36
CA LEU A 93 9.00 11.32 -7.59
C LEU A 93 8.75 11.19 -6.09
N TYR A 94 7.48 11.25 -5.67
CA TYR A 94 7.07 11.03 -4.29
C TYR A 94 7.49 9.63 -3.80
N ARG A 95 7.20 8.55 -4.55
CA ARG A 95 7.66 7.18 -4.21
C ARG A 95 9.19 7.03 -4.14
N ARG A 96 9.92 7.94 -4.79
CA ARG A 96 11.39 7.97 -4.77
C ARG A 96 11.98 8.95 -3.76
N GLU A 97 11.16 9.49 -2.85
CA GLU A 97 11.58 10.47 -1.82
C GLU A 97 12.12 11.78 -2.39
N ARG A 98 11.69 12.18 -3.59
CA ARG A 98 12.01 13.47 -4.20
C ARG A 98 10.82 14.42 -4.02
N LEU A 99 10.58 14.83 -2.78
CA LEU A 99 9.34 15.51 -2.35
C LEU A 99 9.15 16.87 -3.04
N GLU A 100 10.20 17.68 -3.11
CA GLU A 100 10.19 19.00 -3.76
C GLU A 100 9.83 18.88 -5.24
N ALA A 101 10.54 18.01 -5.95
CA ALA A 101 10.30 17.78 -7.38
C ALA A 101 8.90 17.18 -7.64
N ALA A 102 8.35 16.42 -6.68
CA ALA A 102 6.99 15.91 -6.77
C ALA A 102 5.96 17.05 -6.70
N LEU A 103 6.12 17.96 -5.73
CA LEU A 103 5.28 19.16 -5.59
C LEU A 103 5.37 20.06 -6.83
N GLU A 104 6.58 20.31 -7.35
CA GLU A 104 6.76 21.08 -8.59
C GLU A 104 6.02 20.47 -9.78
N SER A 105 6.05 19.13 -9.91
CA SER A 105 5.37 18.42 -11.01
C SER A 105 3.85 18.57 -10.90
N TRP A 106 3.29 18.44 -9.69
CA TRP A 106 1.86 18.63 -9.45
C TRP A 106 1.43 20.09 -9.58
N GLN A 107 2.26 21.05 -9.16
CA GLN A 107 2.01 22.48 -9.36
C GLN A 107 1.89 22.82 -10.85
N LYS A 108 2.84 22.36 -11.69
CA LYS A 108 2.73 22.50 -13.15
C LYS A 108 1.47 21.87 -13.73
N CYS A 109 1.07 20.71 -13.20
CA CYS A 109 -0.18 20.05 -13.61
C CYS A 109 -1.40 20.93 -13.31
N LEU A 110 -1.44 21.55 -12.12
CA LEU A 110 -2.54 22.43 -11.68
C LEU A 110 -2.54 23.79 -12.37
N GLU A 111 -1.39 24.33 -12.77
CA GLU A 111 -1.29 25.53 -13.60
C GLU A 111 -1.94 25.33 -14.98
N ILE A 112 -1.86 24.12 -15.52
CA ILE A 112 -2.47 23.76 -16.81
C ILE A 112 -3.96 23.44 -16.63
N ASP A 113 -4.32 22.68 -15.60
CA ASP A 113 -5.69 22.25 -15.32
C ASP A 113 -6.03 22.31 -13.82
N PRO A 114 -6.57 23.45 -13.35
CA PRO A 114 -6.98 23.61 -11.95
C PRO A 114 -8.06 22.62 -11.50
N ALA A 115 -8.80 21.97 -12.41
CA ALA A 115 -9.84 21.01 -12.04
C ALA A 115 -9.27 19.76 -11.34
N ARG A 116 -7.96 19.49 -11.50
CA ARG A 116 -7.26 18.40 -10.81
C ARG A 116 -7.00 18.67 -9.34
N GLN A 117 -7.25 19.89 -8.85
CA GLN A 117 -7.04 20.26 -7.44
C GLN A 117 -7.72 19.30 -6.48
N ALA A 118 -8.97 18.90 -6.76
CA ALA A 118 -9.72 17.99 -5.89
C ALA A 118 -9.02 16.63 -5.70
N ARG A 119 -8.27 16.17 -6.71
CA ARG A 119 -7.52 14.90 -6.67
C ARG A 119 -6.15 15.04 -6.03
N LEU A 120 -5.49 16.19 -6.20
CA LEU A 120 -4.10 16.41 -5.77
C LEU A 120 -3.97 17.11 -4.41
N ALA A 121 -4.97 17.84 -3.94
CA ALA A 121 -4.88 18.67 -2.73
C ALA A 121 -4.42 17.89 -1.50
N ASN A 122 -5.00 16.71 -1.26
CA ASN A 122 -4.69 15.90 -0.08
C ASN A 122 -3.25 15.37 -0.12
N VAL A 123 -2.80 14.86 -1.27
CA VAL A 123 -1.43 14.35 -1.40
C VAL A 123 -0.41 15.49 -1.35
N MET A 124 -0.67 16.63 -1.98
CA MET A 124 0.22 17.79 -1.93
C MET A 124 0.33 18.34 -0.51
N THR A 125 -0.80 18.53 0.19
CA THR A 125 -0.80 18.98 1.60
C THR A 125 -0.04 18.03 2.51
N LYS A 126 -0.14 16.72 2.25
CA LYS A 126 0.66 15.71 2.95
C LYS A 126 2.14 15.86 2.64
N VAL A 127 2.53 15.94 1.36
CA VAL A 127 3.94 16.05 0.95
C VAL A 127 4.57 17.36 1.45
N GLU A 128 3.83 18.47 1.49
CA GLU A 128 4.29 19.72 2.08
C GLU A 128 4.58 19.60 3.57
N ARG A 129 3.73 18.87 4.34
CA ARG A 129 3.98 18.59 5.76
C ARG A 129 5.20 17.72 5.96
N GLU A 130 5.34 16.66 5.17
CA GLU A 130 6.52 15.79 5.19
C GLU A 130 7.78 16.59 4.88
N LEU A 131 7.77 17.39 3.81
CA LEU A 131 8.91 18.17 3.38
C LEU A 131 9.40 19.14 4.46
N ARG A 132 8.50 19.80 5.20
CA ARG A 132 8.86 20.71 6.31
C ARG A 132 9.67 20.03 7.40
N VAL A 133 9.47 18.73 7.62
CA VAL A 133 10.12 17.97 8.68
C VAL A 133 11.32 17.17 8.13
N GLU A 134 11.17 16.57 6.95
CA GLU A 134 12.13 15.63 6.38
C GLU A 134 13.26 16.31 5.58
N ALA A 135 13.11 17.56 5.15
CA ALA A 135 14.08 18.23 4.25
C ALA A 135 15.52 18.30 4.82
N THR A 136 15.65 18.39 6.14
CA THR A 136 16.95 18.50 6.82
C THR A 136 17.46 17.17 7.37
N MET A 137 16.68 16.09 7.22
CA MET A 137 17.04 14.79 7.77
C MET A 137 18.23 14.17 7.06
N ARG A 138 19.07 13.51 7.84
CA ARG A 138 20.17 12.67 7.39
C ARG A 138 19.65 11.30 6.99
N MET A 139 20.47 10.50 6.32
CA MET A 139 20.09 9.16 5.85
C MET A 139 21.21 8.14 6.04
N VAL A 140 20.85 6.94 6.49
CA VAL A 140 21.65 5.71 6.40
C VAL A 140 20.93 4.68 5.53
N ARG A 141 21.68 3.72 4.96
CA ARG A 141 21.15 2.70 4.04
C ARG A 141 21.68 1.31 4.39
N SER A 142 20.86 0.31 4.10
CA SER A 142 21.23 -1.11 4.03
C SER A 142 20.91 -1.63 2.61
N SER A 143 20.92 -2.97 2.43
CA SER A 143 20.64 -3.59 1.12
C SER A 143 19.22 -3.30 0.64
N HIS A 144 18.23 -3.40 1.52
CA HIS A 144 16.81 -3.33 1.17
C HIS A 144 16.08 -2.13 1.80
N PHE A 145 16.77 -1.33 2.60
CA PHE A 145 16.15 -0.25 3.36
C PHE A 145 16.99 1.02 3.38
N ARG A 146 16.32 2.13 3.68
CA ARG A 146 16.95 3.41 3.99
C ARG A 146 16.23 4.04 5.18
N CYS A 147 16.98 4.57 6.14
CA CYS A 147 16.42 5.21 7.32
C CYS A 147 16.81 6.69 7.33
N LYS A 148 15.82 7.58 7.40
CA LYS A 148 15.98 9.02 7.61
C LYS A 148 15.85 9.36 9.09
N PHE A 149 16.64 10.31 9.56
CA PHE A 149 16.65 10.76 10.97
C PHE A 149 17.14 12.21 11.10
N SER A 150 16.70 12.93 12.13
CA SER A 150 17.04 14.34 12.33
C SER A 150 18.45 14.54 12.92
N ASP A 151 18.75 13.95 14.08
CA ASP A 151 19.96 14.26 14.87
C ASP A 151 21.07 13.21 14.69
N GLU A 152 22.36 13.62 14.68
CA GLU A 152 23.49 12.67 14.50
C GLU A 152 23.54 11.60 15.60
N GLU A 153 23.05 11.92 16.80
CA GLU A 153 22.91 10.99 17.93
C GLU A 153 21.98 9.81 17.62
N ASP A 154 21.00 10.02 16.74
CA ASP A 154 20.04 8.98 16.34
C ASP A 154 20.61 8.04 15.26
N ARG A 155 21.83 8.29 14.76
CA ARG A 155 22.44 7.49 13.69
C ARG A 155 22.62 6.03 14.06
N GLU A 156 23.06 5.74 15.28
CA GLU A 156 23.26 4.36 15.74
C GLU A 156 21.92 3.66 15.97
N ILE A 157 20.89 4.39 16.40
CA ILE A 157 19.51 3.88 16.46
C ILE A 157 19.04 3.54 15.04
N ALA A 158 19.21 4.45 14.08
CA ALA A 158 18.81 4.26 12.70
C ALA A 158 19.48 3.02 12.06
N LYS A 159 20.77 2.80 12.30
CA LYS A 159 21.47 1.57 11.85
C LYS A 159 20.88 0.31 12.48
N LEU A 160 20.61 0.32 13.78
CA LEU A 160 20.00 -0.81 14.46
C LEU A 160 18.58 -1.13 13.96
N LEU A 161 17.78 -0.10 13.64
CA LEU A 161 16.47 -0.31 13.02
C LEU A 161 16.62 -0.98 11.65
N LEU A 162 17.63 -0.59 10.86
CA LEU A 162 17.93 -1.24 9.58
C LEU A 162 18.31 -2.71 9.77
N ASP A 163 19.14 -3.04 10.77
CA ASP A 163 19.52 -4.44 11.05
C ASP A 163 18.29 -5.30 11.38
N TRP A 164 17.37 -4.80 12.21
CA TRP A 164 16.11 -5.49 12.52
C TRP A 164 15.21 -5.64 11.29
N LEU A 165 15.19 -4.66 10.40
CA LEU A 165 14.41 -4.74 9.16
C LEU A 165 15.01 -5.68 8.13
N GLU A 166 16.33 -5.83 8.07
CA GLU A 166 16.97 -6.86 7.24
C GLU A 166 16.62 -8.27 7.76
N GLU A 167 16.53 -8.45 9.08
CA GLU A 167 16.00 -9.68 9.69
C GLU A 167 14.53 -9.91 9.30
N ALA A 168 13.69 -8.87 9.39
CA ALA A 168 12.29 -8.91 8.99
C ALA A 168 12.14 -9.22 7.48
N TRP A 169 12.97 -8.62 6.63
CA TRP A 169 13.01 -8.86 5.19
C TRP A 169 13.29 -10.33 4.88
N SER A 170 14.26 -10.92 5.57
CA SER A 170 14.60 -12.33 5.37
C SER A 170 13.48 -13.26 5.86
N SER A 171 13.03 -13.08 7.10
CA SER A 171 12.07 -13.99 7.74
C SER A 171 10.66 -13.86 7.15
N LEU A 172 10.10 -12.64 7.12
CA LEU A 172 8.75 -12.39 6.60
C LEU A 172 8.72 -12.50 5.07
N GLY A 173 9.79 -12.14 4.38
CA GLY A 173 9.91 -12.36 2.93
C GLY A 173 9.87 -13.86 2.57
N GLN A 174 10.46 -14.73 3.38
CA GLN A 174 10.37 -16.18 3.19
C GLN A 174 8.96 -16.72 3.42
N ILE A 175 8.24 -16.20 4.42
CA ILE A 175 6.87 -16.58 4.73
C ILE A 175 5.95 -16.15 3.58
N TYR A 176 5.88 -14.85 3.29
CA TYR A 176 4.93 -14.31 2.32
C TYR A 176 5.38 -14.44 0.86
N ARG A 177 6.63 -14.87 0.62
CA ARG A 177 7.26 -14.96 -0.72
C ARG A 177 7.28 -13.64 -1.48
N VAL A 178 7.34 -12.54 -0.74
CA VAL A 178 7.40 -11.18 -1.28
C VAL A 178 8.75 -10.57 -0.99
N TYR A 179 9.43 -10.13 -2.03
CA TYR A 179 10.73 -9.46 -1.94
C TYR A 179 10.69 -8.13 -2.68
N PRO A 180 10.71 -7.00 -1.95
CA PRO A 180 10.65 -5.67 -2.54
C PRO A 180 11.84 -5.41 -3.47
N ARG A 181 11.55 -4.96 -4.68
CA ARG A 181 12.57 -4.65 -5.69
C ARG A 181 13.29 -3.32 -5.43
N HIS A 182 12.73 -2.46 -4.60
CA HIS A 182 13.25 -1.12 -4.32
C HIS A 182 13.36 -0.92 -2.81
N PRO A 183 14.35 -0.15 -2.35
CA PRO A 183 14.53 0.08 -0.92
C PRO A 183 13.31 0.75 -0.28
N VAL A 184 12.84 0.19 0.84
CA VAL A 184 11.75 0.77 1.62
C VAL A 184 12.29 1.91 2.49
N THR A 185 11.56 3.03 2.54
CA THR A 185 11.93 4.20 3.36
C THR A 185 11.40 4.02 4.79
N ILE A 186 12.29 4.22 5.76
CA ILE A 186 11.97 4.35 7.17
C ILE A 186 12.30 5.76 7.60
N ILE A 187 11.45 6.35 8.43
CA ILE A 187 11.68 7.67 8.98
C ILE A 187 11.55 7.60 10.49
N LEU A 188 12.65 7.91 11.15
CA LEU A 188 12.76 8.02 12.59
C LEU A 188 12.33 9.43 12.99
N TYR A 189 11.35 9.49 13.90
CA TYR A 189 10.86 10.74 14.45
C TYR A 189 11.06 10.81 15.96
N ARG A 190 11.32 12.02 16.46
CA ARG A 190 11.08 12.35 17.87
C ARG A 190 9.63 12.82 18.00
N ASP A 191 8.92 12.51 19.11
CA ASP A 191 7.44 12.59 19.22
C ASP A 191 6.77 13.83 18.60
N ARG A 192 7.34 15.03 18.77
CA ARG A 192 6.76 16.27 18.21
C ARG A 192 6.77 16.28 16.68
N GLU A 193 7.81 15.74 16.07
CA GLU A 193 7.96 15.68 14.61
C GLU A 193 7.00 14.65 14.00
N PHE A 194 6.74 13.54 14.71
CA PHE A 194 5.87 12.45 14.23
C PHE A 194 4.43 12.94 14.00
N SER A 195 3.82 13.58 15.01
CA SER A 195 2.46 14.11 14.87
C SER A 195 2.36 15.23 13.83
N LEU A 196 3.40 16.07 13.69
CA LEU A 196 3.43 17.14 12.69
C LEU A 196 3.52 16.60 11.25
N ALA A 197 4.36 15.58 11.02
CA ALA A 197 4.56 15.00 9.69
C ALA A 197 3.38 14.12 9.25
N THR A 198 2.81 13.33 10.17
CA THR A 198 1.77 12.34 9.84
C THR A 198 0.35 12.86 10.00
N GLY A 199 0.13 13.83 10.91
CA GLY A 199 -1.19 14.19 11.40
C GLY A 199 -1.85 13.12 12.28
N ALA A 200 -1.15 12.03 12.60
CA ALA A 200 -1.63 10.98 13.49
C ALA A 200 -1.51 11.42 14.97
N HIS A 201 -2.40 10.89 15.80
CA HIS A 201 -2.33 11.07 17.25
C HIS A 201 -1.02 10.47 17.79
N SER A 202 -0.48 11.07 18.86
CA SER A 202 0.82 10.69 19.43
C SER A 202 0.89 9.29 20.05
N TRP A 203 -0.23 8.55 20.09
CA TRP A 203 -0.29 7.20 20.66
C TRP A 203 -0.04 6.08 19.64
N VAL A 204 0.00 6.40 18.34
CA VAL A 204 0.26 5.40 17.30
C VAL A 204 1.71 4.90 17.41
N ALA A 205 1.88 3.60 17.63
CA ALA A 205 3.19 2.98 17.89
C ALA A 205 4.13 3.02 16.68
N GLY A 206 3.57 2.94 15.47
CA GLY A 206 4.24 3.07 14.17
C GLY A 206 3.19 3.31 13.08
N LEU A 207 3.61 3.82 11.92
CA LEU A 207 2.69 4.07 10.82
C LEU A 207 3.30 3.67 9.48
N PHE A 208 2.63 2.77 8.79
CA PHE A 208 2.85 2.48 7.39
C PHE A 208 1.84 3.20 6.48
N ASP A 209 2.35 3.98 5.52
CA ASP A 209 1.52 4.63 4.48
C ASP A 209 2.16 4.62 3.07
N GLY A 210 3.10 3.69 2.88
CA GLY A 210 4.10 3.71 1.80
C GLY A 210 5.52 3.95 2.31
N LYS A 211 5.66 4.60 3.46
CA LYS A 211 6.89 4.66 4.27
C LYS A 211 6.60 4.10 5.65
N ILE A 212 7.60 3.51 6.31
CA ILE A 212 7.49 3.10 7.71
C ILE A 212 7.94 4.26 8.59
N ARG A 213 7.07 4.81 9.44
CA ARG A 213 7.40 5.90 10.35
C ARG A 213 7.37 5.40 11.78
N VAL A 214 8.43 5.70 12.53
CA VAL A 214 8.60 5.16 13.88
C VAL A 214 9.01 6.28 14.84
N PRO A 215 8.21 6.52 15.90
CA PRO A 215 8.63 7.36 17.01
C PRO A 215 9.60 6.58 17.92
N VAL A 216 10.80 7.12 18.15
CA VAL A 216 11.85 6.43 18.93
C VAL A 216 12.09 7.00 20.33
N ARG A 217 11.08 7.64 20.93
CA ARG A 217 11.20 8.15 22.31
C ARG A 217 11.54 7.03 23.29
N ASN A 218 12.48 7.31 24.21
CA ASN A 218 12.93 6.36 25.23
C ASN A 218 13.38 5.02 24.62
N PHE A 219 14.10 5.10 23.49
CA PHE A 219 14.50 3.93 22.71
C PHE A 219 15.10 2.82 23.57
N ALA A 220 15.98 3.17 24.51
CA ALA A 220 16.66 2.21 25.39
C ALA A 220 15.68 1.34 26.21
N GLN A 221 14.57 1.92 26.69
CA GLN A 221 13.55 1.21 27.46
C GLN A 221 12.53 0.49 26.56
N ARG A 222 12.32 0.97 25.33
CA ARG A 222 11.30 0.49 24.39
C ARG A 222 11.86 -0.33 23.22
N ARG A 223 13.12 -0.79 23.29
CA ARG A 223 13.79 -1.47 22.16
C ARG A 223 12.97 -2.63 21.61
N ARG A 224 12.41 -3.47 22.49
CA ARG A 224 11.57 -4.60 22.08
C ARG A 224 10.29 -4.14 21.40
N GLU A 225 9.55 -3.24 22.04
CA GLU A 225 8.31 -2.68 21.49
C GLU A 225 8.54 -2.04 20.11
N ILE A 226 9.61 -1.26 19.94
CA ILE A 226 9.95 -0.63 18.66
C ILE A 226 10.33 -1.66 17.60
N ARG A 227 11.05 -2.73 17.99
CA ARG A 227 11.35 -3.83 17.07
C ARG A 227 10.06 -4.53 16.63
N ASP A 228 9.17 -4.81 17.57
CA ASP A 228 7.89 -5.48 17.30
C ASP A 228 7.04 -4.61 16.35
N THR A 229 6.93 -3.30 16.61
CA THR A 229 6.31 -2.33 15.69
C THR A 229 6.94 -2.36 14.30
N LEU A 230 8.26 -2.42 14.16
CA LEU A 230 8.90 -2.45 12.84
C LEU A 230 8.49 -3.69 12.02
N PHE A 231 8.40 -4.84 12.68
CA PHE A 231 7.95 -6.07 12.04
C PHE A 231 6.46 -6.01 11.69
N HIS A 232 5.65 -5.41 12.55
CA HIS A 232 4.23 -5.12 12.31
C HIS A 232 4.04 -4.28 11.04
N GLU A 233 4.67 -3.09 10.99
CA GLU A 233 4.55 -2.16 9.87
C GLU A 233 5.15 -2.74 8.57
N TYR A 234 6.23 -3.51 8.67
CA TYR A 234 6.79 -4.18 7.50
C TYR A 234 5.84 -5.28 6.98
N THR A 235 5.11 -5.96 7.86
CA THR A 235 4.10 -6.94 7.45
C THR A 235 2.95 -6.29 6.69
N HIS A 236 2.43 -5.14 7.15
CA HIS A 236 1.47 -4.35 6.37
C HIS A 236 2.02 -4.01 4.99
N PHE A 237 3.27 -3.54 4.93
CA PHE A 237 3.92 -3.25 3.65
C PHE A 237 3.94 -4.48 2.72
N LEU A 238 4.26 -5.68 3.22
CA LEU A 238 4.25 -6.90 2.42
C LEU A 238 2.83 -7.26 1.94
N ILE A 239 1.83 -7.12 2.81
CA ILE A 239 0.42 -7.36 2.46
C ILE A 239 -0.04 -6.44 1.33
N THR A 240 0.37 -5.16 1.33
CA THR A 240 0.06 -4.25 0.21
C THR A 240 0.67 -4.64 -1.13
N ARG A 241 1.64 -5.58 -1.15
CA ARG A 241 2.19 -6.17 -2.39
C ARG A 241 1.41 -7.39 -2.85
N LEU A 242 0.63 -8.00 -1.98
CA LEU A 242 -0.18 -9.16 -2.28
C LEU A 242 -1.60 -8.76 -2.68
N THR A 243 -2.16 -7.75 -2.02
CA THR A 243 -3.53 -7.28 -2.21
C THR A 243 -3.66 -5.78 -1.98
N LYS A 244 -4.63 -5.16 -2.66
CA LYS A 244 -5.04 -3.76 -2.47
C LYS A 244 -6.30 -3.61 -1.61
N ASP A 245 -6.97 -4.72 -1.28
CA ASP A 245 -8.28 -4.72 -0.63
C ASP A 245 -8.33 -5.81 0.47
N CYS A 246 -7.35 -5.75 1.38
CA CYS A 246 -7.27 -6.68 2.50
C CYS A 246 -8.28 -6.27 3.60
N PRO A 247 -9.16 -7.17 4.07
CA PRO A 247 -9.97 -6.91 5.25
C PRO A 247 -9.12 -6.52 6.45
N VAL A 248 -9.55 -5.54 7.24
CA VAL A 248 -8.74 -5.01 8.34
C VAL A 248 -8.36 -6.10 9.35
N TRP A 249 -9.28 -6.99 9.74
CA TRP A 249 -8.96 -8.12 10.61
C TRP A 249 -7.84 -9.03 10.06
N LEU A 250 -7.76 -9.22 8.74
CA LEU A 250 -6.73 -10.07 8.13
C LEU A 250 -5.40 -9.31 8.10
N ASN A 251 -5.44 -8.03 7.79
CA ASN A 251 -4.25 -7.18 7.75
C ASN A 251 -3.61 -7.04 9.15
N GLU A 252 -4.40 -6.69 10.17
CA GLU A 252 -3.96 -6.54 11.56
C GLU A 252 -3.58 -7.88 12.20
N GLY A 253 -4.33 -8.95 11.92
CA GLY A 253 -4.04 -10.28 12.45
C GLY A 253 -2.70 -10.82 11.94
N LEU A 254 -2.42 -10.69 10.65
CA LEU A 254 -1.14 -11.08 10.07
C LEU A 254 0.01 -10.17 10.55
N ALA A 255 -0.23 -8.88 10.71
CA ALA A 255 0.78 -7.97 11.25
C ALA A 255 1.16 -8.31 12.71
N GLN A 256 0.18 -8.70 13.54
CA GLN A 256 0.43 -9.22 14.89
C GLN A 256 1.21 -10.55 14.89
N ILE A 257 0.97 -11.44 13.91
CA ILE A 257 1.81 -12.65 13.75
C ILE A 257 3.23 -12.24 13.34
N GLY A 258 3.37 -11.29 12.42
CA GLY A 258 4.64 -10.78 11.93
C GLY A 258 5.52 -10.16 13.01
N GLU A 259 4.94 -9.44 13.98
CA GLU A 259 5.66 -8.91 15.15
C GLU A 259 6.06 -9.99 16.17
N GLY A 260 5.60 -11.23 16.00
CA GLY A 260 5.89 -12.35 16.90
C GLY A 260 4.97 -12.40 18.11
N ARG A 261 3.76 -11.83 18.04
CA ARG A 261 2.77 -11.93 19.12
C ARG A 261 2.27 -13.36 19.25
N GLU A 262 2.27 -13.87 20.48
CA GLU A 262 1.90 -15.25 20.75
C GLU A 262 0.39 -15.38 21.01
N ILE A 263 -0.28 -16.29 20.30
CA ILE A 263 -1.72 -16.57 20.49
C ILE A 263 -2.09 -16.88 21.95
N ARG A 264 -1.19 -17.47 22.74
CA ARG A 264 -1.41 -17.80 24.15
C ARG A 264 -1.78 -16.58 25.01
N GLU A 265 -1.36 -15.37 24.59
CA GLU A 265 -1.65 -14.11 25.28
C GLU A 265 -3.13 -13.73 25.20
N VAL A 266 -3.84 -14.17 24.15
CA VAL A 266 -5.25 -13.83 23.90
C VAL A 266 -6.22 -14.99 24.14
N LYS A 267 -5.74 -16.24 24.22
CA LYS A 267 -6.60 -17.44 24.36
C LYS A 267 -7.61 -17.37 25.50
N ALA A 268 -7.16 -17.03 26.71
CA ALA A 268 -8.05 -16.98 27.88
C ALA A 268 -9.12 -15.88 27.74
N PHE A 269 -8.72 -14.73 27.20
CA PHE A 269 -9.60 -13.60 26.94
C PHE A 269 -10.68 -13.96 25.91
N LEU A 270 -10.29 -14.53 24.77
CA LEU A 270 -11.23 -14.94 23.73
C LEU A 270 -12.17 -16.06 24.16
N ARG A 271 -11.70 -17.03 24.95
CA ARG A 271 -12.56 -18.09 25.48
C ARG A 271 -13.71 -17.54 26.32
N ASN A 272 -13.45 -16.52 27.13
CA ASN A 272 -14.49 -15.87 27.93
C ASN A 272 -15.53 -15.19 27.03
N HIS A 273 -15.10 -14.48 25.99
CA HIS A 273 -16.01 -13.86 25.01
C HIS A 273 -16.80 -14.89 24.20
N ALA A 274 -16.17 -16.01 23.82
CA ALA A 274 -16.81 -17.12 23.13
C ALA A 274 -17.92 -17.74 23.99
N GLN A 275 -17.65 -17.99 25.28
CA GLN A 275 -18.63 -18.52 26.23
C GLN A 275 -19.77 -17.54 26.52
N ALA A 276 -19.47 -16.24 26.53
CA ALA A 276 -20.46 -15.18 26.72
C ALA A 276 -21.27 -14.85 25.45
N GLY A 277 -20.89 -15.38 24.28
CA GLY A 277 -21.52 -15.06 23.00
C GLY A 277 -21.30 -13.61 22.55
N THR A 278 -20.18 -13.00 22.95
CA THR A 278 -19.86 -11.58 22.69
C THR A 278 -18.74 -11.36 21.68
N LEU A 279 -18.34 -12.42 20.96
CA LEU A 279 -17.42 -12.33 19.81
C LEU A 279 -18.03 -11.46 18.71
N VAL A 280 -17.18 -10.72 17.99
CA VAL A 280 -17.59 -9.86 16.88
C VAL A 280 -17.47 -10.63 15.57
N PRO A 281 -18.53 -10.69 14.75
CA PRO A 281 -18.44 -11.34 13.45
C PRO A 281 -17.35 -10.72 12.56
N LEU A 282 -16.48 -11.53 11.95
CA LEU A 282 -15.35 -11.05 11.15
C LEU A 282 -15.75 -10.14 9.98
N ALA A 283 -16.95 -10.34 9.43
CA ALA A 283 -17.51 -9.46 8.41
C ALA A 283 -17.65 -8.00 8.92
N GLN A 284 -17.93 -7.80 10.21
CA GLN A 284 -17.99 -6.47 10.83
C GLN A 284 -16.59 -5.90 11.12
N LEU A 285 -15.58 -6.77 11.28
CA LEU A 285 -14.18 -6.38 11.45
C LEU A 285 -13.44 -6.16 10.11
N SER A 286 -14.16 -6.15 8.99
CA SER A 286 -13.56 -5.90 7.67
C SER A 286 -13.41 -4.40 7.37
N GLY A 287 -14.15 -3.54 8.09
CA GLY A 287 -14.06 -2.08 8.02
C GLY A 287 -13.01 -1.47 8.95
N SER A 288 -13.02 -0.15 9.10
CA SER A 288 -12.02 0.58 9.89
C SER A 288 -12.09 0.27 11.39
N PHE A 289 -10.96 -0.12 11.97
CA PHE A 289 -10.85 -0.28 13.43
C PHE A 289 -10.94 1.06 14.17
N ALA A 290 -10.72 2.19 13.49
CA ALA A 290 -10.94 3.51 14.09
C ALA A 290 -12.41 3.72 14.49
N ASP A 291 -13.35 3.01 13.86
CA ASP A 291 -14.78 3.10 14.16
C ASP A 291 -15.18 2.21 15.35
N ILE A 292 -14.31 1.30 15.79
CA ILE A 292 -14.55 0.35 16.90
C ILE A 292 -14.34 1.02 18.29
N GLY A 293 -13.76 2.23 18.32
CA GLY A 293 -13.48 2.97 19.54
C GLY A 293 -12.28 2.43 20.33
N GLU A 294 -11.98 3.01 21.49
CA GLU A 294 -10.86 2.58 22.37
C GLU A 294 -11.33 1.59 23.45
N GLY A 295 -10.38 0.85 24.05
CA GLY A 295 -10.62 0.00 25.21
C GLY A 295 -10.88 -1.47 24.87
N GLU A 296 -11.85 -2.10 25.53
CA GLU A 296 -12.08 -3.54 25.45
C GLU A 296 -12.55 -4.00 24.06
N ALA A 297 -13.37 -3.19 23.37
CA ALA A 297 -13.84 -3.49 22.02
C ALA A 297 -12.68 -3.56 21.01
N ALA A 298 -11.76 -2.60 21.03
CA ALA A 298 -10.55 -2.65 20.21
C ALA A 298 -9.69 -3.87 20.57
N ARG A 299 -9.47 -4.11 21.87
CA ARG A 299 -8.70 -5.28 22.32
C ARG A 299 -9.31 -6.59 21.82
N LEU A 300 -10.63 -6.71 21.80
CA LEU A 300 -11.35 -7.86 21.26
C LEU A 300 -11.12 -8.00 19.77
N ALA A 301 -11.32 -6.94 18.98
CA ALA A 301 -11.10 -6.97 17.54
C ALA A 301 -9.67 -7.42 17.16
N TYR A 302 -8.64 -6.87 17.81
CA TYR A 302 -7.25 -7.30 17.60
C TYR A 302 -7.00 -8.74 18.03
N ALA A 303 -7.58 -9.18 19.16
CA ALA A 303 -7.45 -10.54 19.65
C ALA A 303 -8.11 -11.57 18.71
N GLU A 304 -9.33 -11.29 18.22
CA GLU A 304 -10.04 -12.13 17.26
C GLU A 304 -9.26 -12.22 15.95
N SER A 305 -8.76 -11.08 15.47
CA SER A 305 -7.92 -10.98 14.26
C SER A 305 -6.67 -11.87 14.36
N LEU A 306 -5.91 -11.75 15.46
CA LEU A 306 -4.72 -12.57 15.70
C LEU A 306 -5.07 -14.05 15.76
N SER A 307 -6.07 -14.42 16.57
CA SER A 307 -6.41 -15.83 16.78
C SER A 307 -6.96 -16.47 15.53
N PHE A 308 -7.77 -15.76 14.74
CA PHE A 308 -8.31 -16.28 13.50
C PHE A 308 -7.23 -16.40 12.42
N CYS A 309 -6.32 -15.44 12.29
CA CYS A 309 -5.21 -15.53 11.35
C CYS A 309 -4.27 -16.70 11.69
N HIS A 310 -3.98 -16.94 12.96
CA HIS A 310 -3.24 -18.13 13.39
C HIS A 310 -3.96 -19.42 12.99
N TYR A 311 -5.28 -19.49 13.22
CA TYR A 311 -6.10 -20.63 12.78
C TYR A 311 -6.04 -20.85 11.26
N LEU A 312 -6.07 -19.77 10.47
CA LEU A 312 -5.93 -19.84 9.02
C LEU A 312 -4.53 -20.33 8.62
N GLU A 313 -3.46 -19.83 9.24
CA GLU A 313 -2.10 -20.28 8.96
C GLU A 313 -1.91 -21.78 9.26
N GLU A 314 -2.40 -22.25 10.40
CA GLU A 314 -2.33 -23.67 10.79
C GLU A 314 -3.18 -24.56 9.88
N THR A 315 -4.36 -24.08 9.46
CA THR A 315 -5.31 -24.87 8.66
C THR A 315 -4.97 -24.90 7.16
N LEU A 316 -4.53 -23.75 6.62
CA LEU A 316 -4.32 -23.57 5.19
C LEU A 316 -2.86 -23.81 4.78
N GLY A 317 -1.93 -23.53 5.68
CA GLY A 317 -0.54 -23.34 5.35
C GLY A 317 -0.30 -22.07 4.52
N ILE A 318 0.95 -21.61 4.53
CA ILE A 318 1.32 -20.30 3.99
C ILE A 318 1.00 -20.13 2.49
N HIS A 319 1.18 -21.18 1.68
CA HIS A 319 0.93 -21.10 0.23
C HIS A 319 -0.52 -20.76 -0.11
N ARG A 320 -1.48 -21.33 0.62
CA ARG A 320 -2.91 -21.07 0.38
C ARG A 320 -3.34 -19.74 0.96
N LEU A 321 -2.74 -19.31 2.07
CA LEU A 321 -2.96 -17.98 2.62
C LEU A 321 -2.49 -16.89 1.65
N VAL A 322 -1.30 -17.04 1.05
CA VAL A 322 -0.81 -16.11 0.02
C VAL A 322 -1.71 -16.12 -1.21
N ALA A 323 -2.21 -17.29 -1.64
CA ALA A 323 -3.17 -17.37 -2.76
C ALA A 323 -4.50 -16.68 -2.44
N LEU A 324 -4.98 -16.79 -1.19
CA LEU A 324 -6.16 -16.07 -0.72
C LEU A 324 -5.94 -14.56 -0.76
N LEU A 325 -4.79 -14.07 -0.27
CA LEU A 325 -4.44 -12.65 -0.33
C LEU A 325 -4.43 -12.15 -1.79
N HIS A 326 -3.81 -12.86 -2.72
CA HIS A 326 -3.83 -12.49 -4.13
C HIS A 326 -5.22 -12.43 -4.76
N ALA A 327 -6.18 -13.23 -4.26
CA ALA A 327 -7.54 -13.25 -4.76
C ALA A 327 -8.42 -12.12 -4.19
N LEU A 328 -7.98 -11.46 -3.11
CA LEU A 328 -8.64 -10.26 -2.58
C LEU A 328 -8.29 -9.07 -3.47
N THR A 329 -9.24 -8.65 -4.29
CA THR A 329 -9.11 -7.49 -5.20
C THR A 329 -10.18 -6.45 -4.89
N PRO A 330 -9.96 -5.17 -5.24
CA PRO A 330 -10.93 -4.11 -4.96
C PRO A 330 -12.37 -4.46 -5.35
N GLY A 331 -13.29 -4.39 -4.39
CA GLY A 331 -14.72 -4.62 -4.59
C GLY A 331 -15.15 -6.09 -4.52
N THR A 332 -14.26 -7.00 -4.09
CA THR A 332 -14.62 -8.39 -3.83
C THR A 332 -15.09 -8.60 -2.39
N ASP A 333 -16.12 -9.43 -2.21
CA ASP A 333 -16.58 -9.83 -0.88
C ASP A 333 -15.70 -10.97 -0.35
N PRO A 334 -15.06 -10.83 0.83
CA PRO A 334 -14.27 -11.89 1.45
C PRO A 334 -15.01 -13.23 1.55
N GLU A 335 -16.32 -13.23 1.81
CA GLU A 335 -17.15 -14.44 1.87
C GLU A 335 -17.13 -15.20 0.53
N VAL A 336 -17.16 -14.46 -0.59
CA VAL A 336 -17.09 -15.01 -1.95
C VAL A 336 -15.69 -15.50 -2.27
N VAL A 337 -14.65 -14.71 -1.93
CA VAL A 337 -13.25 -15.05 -2.21
C VAL A 337 -12.85 -16.33 -1.49
N PHE A 338 -13.20 -16.46 -0.21
CA PHE A 338 -12.99 -17.70 0.57
C PHE A 338 -13.62 -18.90 -0.13
N ARG A 339 -14.89 -18.77 -0.54
CA ARG A 339 -15.61 -19.87 -1.23
C ARG A 339 -14.95 -20.25 -2.56
N GLN A 340 -14.45 -19.28 -3.32
CA GLN A 340 -13.79 -19.53 -4.60
C GLN A 340 -12.43 -20.22 -4.44
N VAL A 341 -11.59 -19.70 -3.54
CA VAL A 341 -10.20 -20.15 -3.34
C VAL A 341 -10.14 -21.42 -2.49
N LEU A 342 -10.93 -21.48 -1.41
CA LEU A 342 -10.83 -22.50 -0.36
C LEU A 342 -11.99 -23.51 -0.37
N ARG A 343 -12.98 -23.32 -1.23
CA ARG A 343 -14.21 -24.17 -1.33
C ARG A 343 -15.07 -24.21 -0.06
N ARG A 344 -14.77 -23.34 0.90
CA ARG A 344 -15.52 -23.08 2.13
C ARG A 344 -15.60 -21.58 2.31
N SER A 345 -16.72 -21.09 2.83
CA SER A 345 -16.92 -19.66 3.00
C SER A 345 -16.28 -19.11 4.28
N LEU A 346 -16.15 -17.78 4.40
CA LEU A 346 -15.55 -17.15 5.57
C LEU A 346 -16.32 -17.52 6.84
N SER A 347 -17.66 -17.46 6.79
CA SER A 347 -18.51 -17.88 7.92
C SER A 347 -18.28 -19.34 8.33
N GLN A 348 -18.03 -20.24 7.38
CA GLN A 348 -17.73 -21.64 7.71
C GLN A 348 -16.34 -21.84 8.34
N PHE A 349 -15.37 -20.97 8.04
CA PHE A 349 -14.08 -20.97 8.75
C PHE A 349 -14.23 -20.36 10.14
N GLU A 350 -14.99 -19.26 10.25
CA GLU A 350 -15.29 -18.58 11.52
C GLU A 350 -15.99 -19.53 12.50
N GLU A 351 -17.06 -20.22 12.08
CA GLU A 351 -17.74 -21.21 12.92
C GLU A 351 -16.83 -22.35 13.39
N ALA A 352 -15.88 -22.77 12.53
CA ALA A 352 -14.93 -23.82 12.87
C ALA A 352 -13.86 -23.33 13.84
N TRP A 353 -13.40 -22.10 13.68
CA TRP A 353 -12.47 -21.43 14.59
C TRP A 353 -13.07 -21.21 15.97
N VAL A 354 -14.32 -20.71 16.06
CA VAL A 354 -15.00 -20.48 17.35
C VAL A 354 -15.12 -21.77 18.17
N LYS A 355 -15.30 -22.93 17.51
CA LYS A 355 -15.34 -24.25 18.18
C LYS A 355 -13.99 -24.68 18.79
N GLN A 356 -12.89 -24.00 18.47
CA GLN A 356 -11.54 -24.30 18.96
C GLN A 356 -11.06 -23.37 20.09
N LEU A 357 -11.81 -22.30 20.39
CA LEU A 357 -11.55 -21.38 21.51
C LEU A 357 -11.91 -22.03 22.87
#